data_AF-A0A3Q7F6B3-F1
#
_entry.id   AF-A0A3Q7F6B3-F1
#
_cell.length_a   1.000
_cell.length_b   1.000
_cell.length_c   1.000
_cell.angle_alpha   90.00
_cell.angle_beta   90.00
_cell.angle_gamma   90.00
#
_symmetry.space_group_name_H-M   'P 1'
#
loop_
_entity.id
_entity.type
_entity.pdbx_description
1 polymer ?
#
loop_
_entity_poly.entity_id
_entity_poly.type
_entity_poly.pdbx_seq_one_letter_code
_entity_poly.pdbx_strand_id
1 'polypeptide(L)'
;MAHVRSISFPSRSQPEYLRVEIELNRLKTWESTSISSTTTPFSLNTIQQGLVGLAELYNCVQDLLVSPAIQMGRLAEEALEASVGLIDSCSTTRELVLMMKEQVQDLQSKHTECFYV
;
A
#
# COMPACT_ATOMS: atom_id res chain seq x y z
N MET A 1 -17.29 21.07 18.83
CA MET A 1 -16.49 21.91 17.91
C MET A 1 -15.23 21.12 17.56
N ALA A 2 -15.29 20.27 16.53
CA ALA A 2 -14.15 19.47 16.08
C ALA A 2 -13.77 19.97 14.69
N HIS A 3 -12.69 20.73 14.63
CA HIS A 3 -12.09 21.17 13.37
C HIS A 3 -11.37 19.97 12.77
N VAL A 4 -12.05 19.24 11.89
CA VAL A 4 -11.39 18.25 11.02
C VAL A 4 -10.49 19.04 10.06
N ARG A 5 -9.18 18.99 10.28
CA ARG A 5 -8.21 19.56 9.34
C ARG A 5 -7.99 18.51 8.26
N SER A 6 -8.36 18.82 7.02
CA SER A 6 -8.00 18.00 5.88
C SER A 6 -6.50 17.80 5.86
N ILE A 7 -6.08 16.53 5.88
CA ILE A 7 -4.71 16.13 5.64
C ILE A 7 -4.50 16.10 4.12
N SER A 8 -4.10 17.23 3.53
CA SER A 8 -3.57 17.17 2.16
C SER A 8 -2.25 16.41 2.22
N PHE A 9 -2.24 15.20 1.67
CA PHE A 9 -1.01 14.47 1.41
C PHE A 9 -0.08 15.40 0.63
N PRO A 10 1.18 15.60 1.07
CA PRO A 10 2.10 16.40 0.29
C PRO A 10 2.20 15.75 -1.09
N SER A 11 1.80 16.48 -2.13
CA SER A 11 1.97 16.14 -3.54
C SER A 11 3.45 16.24 -3.93
N ARG A 12 4.32 15.66 -3.09
CA ARG A 12 5.74 15.62 -3.27
C ARG A 12 5.98 14.38 -4.11
N SER A 13 5.91 14.54 -5.43
CA SER A 13 6.54 13.58 -6.35
C SER A 13 7.95 13.35 -5.81
N GLN A 14 8.16 12.17 -5.24
CA GLN A 14 9.31 11.94 -4.39
C GLN A 14 10.56 12.04 -5.26
N PRO A 15 11.64 12.68 -4.78
CA PRO A 15 12.87 12.84 -5.57
C PRO A 15 13.37 11.52 -6.19
N GLU A 16 13.11 10.40 -5.52
CA GLU A 16 13.45 9.05 -5.95
C GLU A 16 12.58 8.56 -7.12
N TYR A 17 11.28 8.86 -7.13
CA TYR A 17 10.40 8.53 -8.26
C TYR A 17 10.83 9.29 -9.52
N LEU A 18 11.19 10.57 -9.37
CA LEU A 18 11.69 11.38 -10.48
C LEU A 18 13.00 10.81 -11.06
N ARG A 19 13.87 10.27 -10.21
CA ARG A 19 15.13 9.65 -10.64
C ARG A 19 14.89 8.36 -11.46
N VAL A 20 13.92 7.54 -11.05
CA VAL A 20 13.51 6.35 -11.84
C VAL A 20 12.97 6.76 -13.21
N GLU A 21 12.12 7.78 -13.28
CA GLU A 21 11.56 8.30 -14.53
C GLU A 21 12.66 8.81 -15.48
N ILE A 22 13.68 9.51 -14.95
CA ILE A 22 14.82 9.99 -15.74
C ILE A 22 15.61 8.83 -16.33
N GLU A 23 15.99 7.85 -15.51
CA GLU A 23 16.78 6.70 -15.97
C GLU A 23 16.02 5.83 -16.98
N LEU A 24 14.72 5.66 -16.78
CA LEU A 24 13.86 4.92 -17.71
C LEU A 24 13.77 5.63 -19.07
N ASN A 25 13.57 6.94 -19.08
CA ASN A 25 13.53 7.72 -20.32
C ASN A 25 14.87 7.72 -21.04
N ARG A 26 15.99 7.73 -20.29
CA ARG A 26 17.33 7.62 -20.87
C ARG A 26 17.54 6.26 -21.55
N LEU A 27 17.14 5.16 -20.91
CA LEU A 27 17.24 3.81 -21.49
C LEU A 27 16.35 3.65 -22.73
N LYS A 28 15.14 4.20 -22.71
CA LYS A 28 14.23 4.22 -23.87
C LYS A 28 14.78 5.01 -25.05
N THR A 29 15.48 6.11 -24.77
CA THR A 29 16.17 6.90 -25.80
C THR A 29 17.33 6.11 -26.41
N TRP A 30 18.15 5.45 -25.58
CA TRP A 30 19.22 4.56 -26.04
C TRP A 30 18.69 3.45 -26.94
N GLU A 31 17.61 2.78 -26.52
CA GLU A 31 16.95 1.72 -27.31
C GLU A 31 16.51 2.24 -28.68
N SER A 32 15.79 3.36 -28.70
CA SER A 32 15.29 3.99 -29.93
C SER A 32 16.43 4.37 -30.90
N THR A 33 17.53 4.88 -30.36
CA THR A 33 18.71 5.29 -31.16
C THR A 33 19.48 4.08 -31.70
N SER A 34 19.54 3.01 -30.91
CA SER A 34 20.23 1.77 -31.28
C SER A 34 19.47 0.97 -32.33
N ILE A 35 18.14 0.94 -32.26
CA ILE A 35 17.27 0.26 -33.25
C ILE A 35 17.28 1.01 -34.59
N SER A 36 17.38 2.34 -34.61
CA SER A 36 17.44 3.12 -35.86
C SER A 36 18.76 2.92 -36.64
N SER A 37 19.76 2.29 -36.03
CA SER A 37 21.11 2.08 -36.58
C SER A 37 21.28 0.70 -37.24
N THR A 38 20.22 0.16 -37.88
CA THR A 38 20.14 -1.19 -38.44
C THR A 38 21.17 -1.52 -39.54
N THR A 39 21.94 -0.54 -40.02
CA THR A 39 22.95 -0.72 -41.06
C THR A 39 24.35 -1.05 -40.52
N THR A 40 24.57 -0.99 -39.20
CA THR A 40 25.85 -1.33 -38.56
C THR A 40 25.65 -2.35 -37.43
N PRO A 41 26.52 -3.37 -37.29
CA PRO A 41 26.43 -4.31 -36.18
C PRO A 41 26.52 -3.54 -34.85
N PHE A 42 25.68 -3.92 -33.87
CA PHE A 42 25.71 -3.36 -32.52
C PHE A 42 27.16 -3.33 -32.04
N SER A 43 27.73 -2.13 -31.90
CA SER A 43 29.08 -2.02 -31.41
C SER A 43 29.09 -2.47 -29.95
N LEU A 44 30.19 -3.09 -29.51
CA LEU A 44 30.39 -3.48 -28.12
C LEU A 44 30.15 -2.30 -27.16
N ASN A 45 30.49 -1.07 -27.60
CA ASN A 45 30.23 0.15 -26.83
C ASN A 45 28.74 0.42 -26.61
N THR A 46 27.89 0.13 -27.60
CA THR A 46 26.45 0.40 -27.55
C THR A 46 25.78 -0.57 -26.59
N ILE A 47 26.17 -1.85 -26.67
CA ILE A 47 25.72 -2.90 -25.73
C ILE A 47 26.16 -2.56 -24.31
N GLN A 48 27.42 -2.14 -24.12
CA GLN A 48 27.94 -1.74 -22.81
C GLN A 48 27.14 -0.57 -22.23
N GLN A 49 26.82 0.45 -23.03
CA GLN A 49 26.02 1.60 -22.58
C GLN A 49 24.60 1.17 -22.16
N GLY A 50 23.96 0.26 -22.90
CA GLY A 50 22.66 -0.29 -22.52
C GLY A 50 22.71 -1.03 -21.19
N LEU A 51 23.74 -1.86 -20.97
CA LEU A 51 23.93 -2.59 -19.72
C LEU A 51 24.20 -1.65 -18.53
N VAL A 52 25.00 -0.61 -18.71
CA VAL A 52 25.24 0.43 -17.69
C VAL A 52 23.93 1.14 -17.36
N GLY A 53 23.14 1.52 -18.38
CA GLY A 53 21.86 2.19 -18.15
C GLY A 53 20.86 1.31 -17.41
N LEU A 54 20.83 0.02 -17.70
CA LEU A 54 19.99 -0.94 -16.99
C LEU A 54 20.42 -1.10 -15.52
N ALA A 55 21.72 -1.15 -15.25
CA ALA A 55 22.23 -1.23 -13.89
C ALA A 55 21.90 0.04 -13.07
N GLU A 56 22.02 1.22 -13.67
CA GLU A 56 21.67 2.48 -13.03
C GLU A 56 20.16 2.57 -12.74
N LEU A 57 19.30 2.14 -13.66
CA LEU A 57 17.86 2.05 -13.43
C LEU A 57 17.52 1.07 -12.29
N TYR A 58 18.15 -0.11 -12.28
CA TYR A 58 17.96 -1.10 -11.23
C TYR A 58 18.30 -0.54 -9.84
N ASN A 59 19.44 0.15 -9.72
CA ASN A 59 19.85 0.79 -8.49
C ASN A 59 18.84 1.86 -8.04
N CYS A 60 18.31 2.68 -8.96
CA CYS A 60 17.31 3.68 -8.62
C CYS A 60 16.00 3.07 -8.10
N VAL A 61 15.56 1.94 -8.67
CA VAL A 61 14.37 1.21 -8.20
C VAL A 61 14.63 0.57 -6.84
N GLN A 62 15.83 0.03 -6.62
CA GLN A 62 16.20 -0.55 -5.34
C GLN A 62 16.26 0.51 -4.23
N ASP A 63 16.84 1.67 -4.50
CA ASP A 63 16.86 2.82 -3.58
C ASP A 63 15.43 3.27 -3.22
N LEU A 64 14.54 3.32 -4.22
CA LEU A 64 13.12 3.66 -4.02
C LEU A 64 12.41 2.63 -3.12
N LEU A 65 12.64 1.34 -3.33
CA LEU A 65 12.04 0.27 -2.51
C LEU A 65 12.48 0.29 -1.05
N VAL A 66 13.71 0.72 -0.79
CA VAL A 66 14.27 0.86 0.56
C VAL A 66 13.91 2.22 1.18
N SER A 67 13.30 3.12 0.41
CA SER A 67 12.93 4.45 0.86
C SER A 67 12.02 4.43 2.09
N PRO A 68 12.28 5.31 3.08
CA PRO A 68 11.41 5.50 4.24
C PRO A 68 9.95 5.75 3.84
N ALA A 69 9.71 6.31 2.66
CA ALA A 69 8.37 6.60 2.18
C ALA A 69 7.55 5.35 1.85
N ILE A 70 8.13 4.39 1.13
CA ILE A 70 7.45 3.13 0.80
C ILE A 70 7.25 2.32 2.07
N GLN A 71 8.25 2.31 2.96
CA GLN A 71 8.15 1.65 4.25
C GLN A 71 7.04 2.26 5.12
N MET A 72 6.92 3.59 5.16
CA MET A 72 5.89 4.28 5.92
C MET A 72 4.49 4.02 5.34
N GLY A 73 4.35 3.94 4.01
CA GLY A 73 3.11 3.52 3.35
C GLY A 73 2.69 2.10 3.74
N ARG A 74 3.64 1.15 3.73
CA ARG A 74 3.36 -0.25 4.12
C ARG A 74 2.98 -0.37 5.59
N LEU A 75 3.69 0.32 6.49
CA LEU A 75 3.36 0.34 7.91
C LEU A 75 1.99 0.98 8.18
N ALA A 76 1.61 2.00 7.42
CA ALA A 76 0.29 2.60 7.51
C ALA A 76 -0.82 1.64 7.06
N GLU A 77 -0.60 0.90 5.96
CA GLU A 77 -1.53 -0.12 5.47
C GLU A 77 -1.69 -1.25 6.51
N GLU A 78 -0.58 -1.77 7.05
CA GLU A 78 -0.59 -2.81 8.10
C GLU A 78 -1.34 -2.34 9.36
N ALA A 79 -1.12 -1.08 9.77
CA ALA A 79 -1.82 -0.49 10.91
C ALA A 79 -3.32 -0.30 10.65
N LEU A 80 -3.70 0.04 9.41
CA LEU A 80 -5.09 0.18 9.01
C LEU A 80 -5.80 -1.18 9.02
N GLU A 81 -5.19 -2.21 8.45
CA GLU A 81 -5.71 -3.57 8.45
C GLU A 81 -5.92 -4.10 9.87
N ALA A 82 -4.94 -3.89 10.76
CA ALA A 82 -5.08 -4.24 12.18
C ALA A 82 -6.24 -3.49 12.86
N SER A 83 -6.44 -2.21 12.51
CA SER A 83 -7.53 -1.40 13.04
C SER A 83 -8.91 -1.90 12.57
N VAL A 84 -9.03 -2.32 11.31
CA VAL A 84 -10.24 -2.94 10.78
C VAL A 84 -10.56 -4.23 11.54
N GLY A 85 -9.57 -5.10 11.74
CA GLY A 85 -9.75 -6.33 12.52
C GLY A 85 -10.22 -6.07 13.97
N LEU A 86 -9.75 -4.99 14.60
CA LEU A 86 -10.25 -4.58 15.91
C LEU A 86 -11.71 -4.14 15.88
N ILE A 87 -12.12 -3.36 14.88
CA ILE A 87 -13.52 -2.92 14.71
C ILE A 87 -14.44 -4.12 14.50
N ASP A 88 -14.03 -5.09 13.70
CA ASP A 88 -14.78 -6.32 13.46
C ASP A 88 -14.95 -7.12 14.75
N SER A 89 -13.86 -7.32 15.51
CA SER A 89 -13.92 -8.01 16.80
C SER A 89 -14.83 -7.32 17.82
N CYS A 90 -14.86 -5.98 17.83
CA CYS A 90 -15.76 -5.20 18.68
C CYS A 90 -17.22 -5.35 18.25
N SER A 91 -17.47 -5.47 16.95
CA SER A 91 -18.79 -5.71 16.39
C SER A 91 -19.30 -7.10 16.79
N THR A 92 -18.47 -8.14 16.67
CA THR A 92 -18.79 -9.49 17.16
C THR A 92 -19.04 -9.51 18.66
N THR A 93 -18.20 -8.83 19.46
CA THR A 93 -18.38 -8.76 20.91
C THR A 93 -19.71 -8.10 21.27
N ARG A 94 -20.09 -7.03 20.57
CA ARG A 94 -21.39 -6.38 20.75
C ARG A 94 -22.55 -7.33 20.47
N GLU A 95 -22.49 -8.09 19.38
CA GLU A 95 -23.51 -9.07 19.02
C GLU A 95 -23.66 -10.15 20.10
N LEU A 96 -22.54 -10.71 20.58
CA LEU A 96 -22.55 -11.70 21.67
C LEU A 96 -23.20 -11.14 22.95
N VAL A 97 -22.87 -9.90 23.33
CA VAL A 97 -23.48 -9.25 24.49
C VAL A 97 -24.99 -9.06 24.31
N LEU A 98 -25.44 -8.71 23.10
CA LEU A 98 -26.87 -8.56 22.81
C LEU A 98 -27.59 -9.91 22.91
N MET A 99 -27.04 -10.99 22.34
CA MET A 99 -27.60 -12.33 22.47
C MET A 99 -27.70 -12.77 23.94
N MET A 100 -26.65 -12.56 24.73
CA MET A 100 -26.67 -12.88 26.15
C MET A 100 -27.76 -12.10 26.89
N LYS A 101 -27.97 -10.82 26.55
CA LYS A 101 -29.04 -10.01 27.14
C LYS A 101 -30.42 -10.59 26.83
N GLU A 102 -30.66 -11.00 25.59
CA GLU A 102 -31.91 -11.62 25.17
C GLU A 102 -32.16 -12.94 25.88
N GLN A 103 -31.13 -13.79 26.03
CA GLN A 103 -31.22 -15.04 26.76
C GLN A 103 -31.58 -14.82 28.24
N VAL A 104 -30.96 -13.84 28.91
CA VAL A 104 -31.29 -13.50 30.30
C VAL A 104 -32.74 -13.01 30.42
N GLN A 105 -33.21 -12.17 29.48
CA GLN A 105 -34.58 -11.68 29.47
C GLN A 105 -35.61 -12.81 29.26
N ASP A 106 -35.34 -13.74 28.33
CA ASP A 106 -36.19 -14.91 28.09
C ASP A 106 -36.30 -15.79 29.35
N LEU A 107 -35.18 -16.06 30.02
CA LEU A 107 -35.16 -16.82 31.28
C LEU A 107 -35.98 -16.12 32.38
N GLN A 108 -35.85 -14.81 32.52
CA GLN A 108 -36.61 -14.03 33.50
C GLN A 108 -38.11 -14.02 33.17
N SER A 109 -38.48 -13.92 31.89
CA SER A 109 -39.87 -13.98 31.45
C SER A 109 -40.49 -15.34 31.81
N LYS A 110 -39.81 -16.44 31.45
CA LYS A 110 -40.25 -17.82 31.76
C LYS A 110 -40.34 -18.09 33.26
N HIS A 111 -39.37 -17.60 34.03
CA HIS A 111 -39.42 -17.68 35.49
C HIS A 111 -40.68 -16.97 36.00
N THR A 112 -40.94 -15.74 35.56
CA THR A 112 -42.11 -14.97 35.99
C THR A 112 -43.41 -15.68 35.62
N GLU A 113 -43.55 -16.20 34.40
CA GLU A 113 -44.72 -16.98 33.97
C GLU A 113 -45.00 -18.19 34.87
N CYS A 114 -43.97 -18.90 35.35
CA CYS A 114 -44.13 -20.03 36.27
C CYS A 114 -44.67 -19.65 37.66
N PHE A 115 -44.61 -18.38 38.09
CA PHE A 115 -45.18 -17.93 39.38
C PHE A 115 -46.66 -17.54 39.28
N TYR A 116 -47.17 -17.33 38.06
CA TYR A 116 -48.55 -16.89 37.82
C TYR A 116 -49.46 -17.99 37.24
N VAL A 117 -48.95 -19.23 37.10
CA VAL A 117 -49.68 -20.45 36.72
C VAL A 117 -49.77 -21.38 37.94
#